data_AF-A0A4Q7YLZ1-F1
#
_entry.id   AF-A0A4Q7YLZ1-F1
#
_cell.length_a   1.000
_cell.length_b   1.000
_cell.length_c   1.000
_cell.angle_alpha   90.00
_cell.angle_beta   90.00
_cell.angle_gamma   90.00
#
_symmetry.space_group_name_H-M   'P 1'
#
loop_
_entity.id
_entity.type
_entity.pdbx_description
1 polymer ?
#
loop_
_entity_poly.entity_id
_entity_poly.type
_entity_poly.pdbx_seq_one_letter_code
_entity_poly.pdbx_strand_id
1 'polypeptide(L)'
;MPCWPRGALQVATGHGREAAGRTYDWDRIDRARDQASALLAETLTGHPVDADDPAAAKVLHRQVIDRWSAEPGRTAADAARVFRTAARAERALF
;
A
#
# COMPACT_ATOMS: atom_id res chain seq x y z
N MET A 1 -18.32 5.69 6.15
CA MET A 1 -17.00 6.35 6.13
C MET A 1 -16.23 5.81 4.94
N PRO A 2 -15.55 6.68 4.16
CA PRO A 2 -14.61 6.22 3.14
C PRO A 2 -13.53 5.34 3.80
N CYS A 3 -13.21 4.19 3.21
CA CYS A 3 -12.11 3.36 3.69
C CYS A 3 -10.78 3.94 3.20
N TRP A 4 -9.76 3.96 4.06
CA TRP A 4 -8.41 4.46 3.72
C TRP A 4 -7.36 3.35 3.88
N PRO A 5 -7.20 2.45 2.89
CA PRO A 5 -6.21 1.37 2.88
C PRO A 5 -4.78 1.84 3.16
N ARG A 6 -4.42 3.05 2.70
CA ARG A 6 -3.08 3.63 2.92
C ARG A 6 -2.71 3.78 4.40
N GLY A 7 -3.69 4.06 5.26
CA GLY A 7 -3.46 4.11 6.71
C GLY A 7 -3.14 2.74 7.30
N ALA A 8 -3.85 1.70 6.84
CA ALA A 8 -3.58 0.33 7.27
C ALA A 8 -2.17 -0.15 6.82
N LEU A 9 -1.73 0.23 5.62
CA LEU A 9 -0.38 -0.04 5.14
C LEU A 9 0.70 0.60 6.02
N GLN A 10 0.52 1.87 6.42
CA GLN A 10 1.47 2.55 7.31
C GLN A 10 1.58 1.82 8.65
N VAL A 11 0.46 1.43 9.25
CA VAL A 11 0.47 0.68 10.51
C VAL A 11 1.13 -0.68 10.35
N ALA A 12 0.83 -1.41 9.27
CA ALA A 12 1.37 -2.75 9.03
C ALA A 12 2.89 -2.74 8.80
N THR A 13 3.40 -1.70 8.15
CA THR A 13 4.82 -1.54 7.82
C THR A 13 5.65 -0.96 8.97
N GLY A 14 4.98 -0.55 10.06
CA GLY A 14 5.63 -0.02 11.27
C GLY A 14 5.65 1.50 11.34
N HIS A 15 5.44 2.20 10.22
CA HIS A 15 5.38 3.67 10.18
C HIS A 15 4.23 4.25 11.01
N GLY A 16 3.12 3.53 11.17
CA GLY A 16 2.01 3.96 12.04
C GLY A 16 2.18 3.59 13.52
N ARG A 17 3.32 3.00 13.93
CA ARG A 17 3.56 2.45 15.28
C ARG A 17 4.67 3.18 16.04
N GLU A 18 4.90 4.43 15.68
CA GLU A 18 5.94 5.26 16.27
C GLU A 18 5.61 5.53 17.74
N ALA A 19 6.63 5.47 18.60
CA ALA A 19 6.54 5.77 20.00
C ALA A 19 7.82 6.49 20.44
N ALA A 20 7.65 7.51 21.29
CA ALA A 20 8.78 8.27 21.83
C ALA A 20 9.78 7.34 22.56
N GLY A 21 11.07 7.63 22.41
CA GLY A 21 12.14 6.87 23.07
C GLY A 21 12.54 5.55 22.40
N ARG A 22 12.04 5.25 21.20
CA ARG A 22 12.47 4.09 20.40
C ARG A 22 13.30 4.53 19.19
N THR A 23 14.28 3.71 18.83
CA THR A 23 15.03 3.84 17.57
C THR A 23 14.39 2.93 16.53
N TYR A 24 14.23 3.43 15.31
CA TYR A 24 13.63 2.71 14.20
C TYR A 24 14.57 2.72 13.00
N ASP A 25 14.60 1.61 12.29
CA ASP A 25 15.22 1.54 10.96
C ASP A 25 14.23 2.10 9.94
N TRP A 26 14.26 3.42 9.78
CA TRP A 26 13.34 4.14 8.90
C TRP A 26 13.49 3.71 7.44
N ASP A 27 14.72 3.50 6.98
CA ASP A 27 14.99 3.07 5.61
C ASP A 27 14.36 1.71 5.30
N ARG A 28 14.38 0.78 6.27
CA ARG A 28 13.70 -0.52 6.13
C ARG A 28 12.18 -0.40 6.18
N ILE A 29 11.65 0.42 7.09
CA ILE A 29 10.20 0.66 7.22
C ILE A 29 9.65 1.30 5.94
N ASP A 30 10.34 2.32 5.42
CA ASP A 30 9.94 3.02 4.20
C ASP A 30 10.03 2.11 2.98
N ARG A 31 11.08 1.29 2.86
CA ARG A 31 11.17 0.28 1.80
C ARG A 31 10.01 -0.71 1.84
N ALA A 32 9.69 -1.25 3.03
CA ALA A 32 8.56 -2.16 3.19
C ALA A 32 7.22 -1.49 2.84
N ARG A 33 7.03 -0.23 3.23
CA ARG A 33 5.85 0.57 2.88
C ARG A 33 5.73 0.78 1.38
N ASP A 34 6.83 1.13 0.73
CA ASP A 34 6.84 1.43 -0.70
C ASP A 34 6.60 0.16 -1.53
N GLN A 35 7.19 -0.98 -1.14
CA GLN A 35 6.89 -2.29 -1.73
C GLN A 35 5.43 -2.71 -1.55
N ALA A 36 4.88 -2.58 -0.34
CA ALA A 36 3.49 -2.92 -0.08
C ALA A 36 2.52 -2.01 -0.85
N SER A 37 2.89 -0.74 -1.08
CA SER A 37 2.11 0.18 -1.91
C SER A 37 2.15 -0.21 -3.39
N ALA A 38 3.30 -0.65 -3.91
CA ALA A 38 3.45 -1.16 -5.27
C ALA A 38 2.53 -2.38 -5.50
N LEU A 39 2.68 -3.42 -4.68
CA LEU A 39 1.87 -4.64 -4.78
C LEU A 39 0.36 -4.38 -4.72
N LEU A 40 -0.06 -3.46 -3.84
CA LEU A 40 -1.47 -3.09 -3.75
C LEU A 40 -1.94 -2.33 -4.99
N ALA A 41 -1.15 -1.38 -5.48
CA ALA A 41 -1.47 -0.62 -6.70
C ALA A 41 -1.58 -1.55 -7.92
N GLU A 42 -0.62 -2.47 -8.10
CA GLU A 42 -0.64 -3.47 -9.17
C GLU A 42 -1.83 -4.42 -9.07
N THR A 43 -2.21 -4.82 -7.85
CA THR A 43 -3.42 -5.63 -7.64
C THR A 43 -4.68 -4.87 -8.06
N LEU A 44 -4.72 -3.55 -7.85
CA LEU A 44 -5.86 -2.71 -8.20
C LEU A 44 -5.95 -2.43 -9.70
N THR A 45 -4.82 -2.25 -10.38
CA THR A 45 -4.75 -2.01 -11.83
C THR A 45 -4.75 -3.30 -12.66
N GLY A 46 -4.35 -4.42 -12.06
CA GLY A 46 -4.16 -5.70 -12.74
C GLY A 46 -2.87 -5.78 -13.55
N HIS A 47 -1.98 -4.79 -13.45
CA HIS A 47 -0.71 -4.72 -14.17
C HIS A 47 0.31 -3.85 -13.40
N PRO A 48 1.63 -4.01 -13.67
CA PRO A 48 2.67 -3.13 -13.13
C PRO A 48 2.34 -1.65 -13.34
N VAL A 49 2.62 -0.82 -12.33
CA VAL A 49 2.48 0.64 -12.43
C VAL A 49 3.87 1.22 -12.68
N ASP A 50 4.24 1.30 -13.96
CA ASP A 50 5.55 1.75 -14.37
C ASP A 50 5.68 3.28 -14.34
N ALA A 51 6.89 3.77 -14.00
CA ALA A 51 7.26 5.17 -14.07
C ALA A 51 8.73 5.30 -14.48
N ASP A 52 9.09 6.48 -15.00
CA ASP A 52 10.45 6.76 -15.48
C ASP A 52 11.52 6.70 -14.38
N ASP A 53 11.11 6.90 -13.11
CA ASP A 53 12.00 6.80 -11.95
C ASP A 53 11.29 6.27 -10.69
N PRO A 54 12.05 5.76 -9.70
CA PRO A 54 11.47 5.18 -8.48
C PRO A 54 10.69 6.16 -7.60
N ALA A 55 11.01 7.45 -7.58
CA ALA A 55 10.26 8.44 -6.81
C ALA A 55 8.92 8.73 -7.48
N ALA A 56 8.88 8.85 -8.81
CA ALA A 56 7.65 8.95 -9.57
C ALA A 56 6.75 7.72 -9.37
N ALA A 57 7.31 6.51 -9.40
CA ALA A 57 6.55 5.27 -9.16
C ALA A 57 5.85 5.29 -7.79
N LYS A 58 6.55 5.70 -6.73
CA LYS A 58 5.96 5.82 -5.38
C LYS A 58 4.76 6.77 -5.33
N VAL A 59 4.82 7.87 -6.07
CA VAL A 59 3.72 8.83 -6.17
C VAL A 59 2.53 8.19 -6.91
N LEU A 60 2.78 7.52 -8.03
CA LEU A 60 1.73 6.85 -8.80
C LEU A 60 1.03 5.74 -8.00
N HIS A 61 1.78 4.90 -7.27
CA HIS A 61 1.20 3.86 -6.41
C HIS A 61 0.21 4.45 -5.39
N ARG A 62 0.59 5.57 -4.75
CA ARG A 62 -0.28 6.27 -3.80
C ARG A 62 -1.51 6.84 -4.48
N GLN A 63 -1.35 7.47 -5.65
CA GLN A 63 -2.47 8.01 -6.41
C GLN A 63 -3.48 6.95 -6.85
N VAL A 64 -3.01 5.77 -7.28
CA VAL A 64 -3.88 4.64 -7.63
C VAL A 64 -4.71 4.22 -6.42
N ILE A 65 -4.06 4.00 -5.27
CA ILE A 65 -4.73 3.58 -4.04
C ILE A 65 -5.73 4.65 -3.57
N ASP A 66 -5.34 5.92 -3.57
CA ASP A 66 -6.18 7.02 -3.11
C ASP A 66 -7.38 7.22 -4.05
N ARG A 67 -7.18 7.14 -5.38
CA ARG A 67 -8.27 7.21 -6.36
C ARG A 67 -9.26 6.07 -6.19
N TRP A 68 -8.78 4.84 -6.09
CA TRP A 68 -9.62 3.66 -5.87
C TRP A 68 -10.43 3.80 -4.57
N SER A 69 -9.81 4.32 -3.51
CA SER A 69 -10.44 4.49 -2.20
C SER A 69 -11.50 5.60 -2.18
N ALA A 70 -11.37 6.58 -3.06
CA ALA A 70 -12.30 7.70 -3.20
C ALA A 70 -13.56 7.36 -4.00
N GLU A 71 -13.62 6.22 -4.68
CA GLU A 71 -14.80 5.81 -5.43
C GLU A 71 -16.03 5.64 -4.50
N PRO A 72 -17.21 6.17 -4.88
CA PRO A 72 -18.42 6.04 -4.09
C PRO A 72 -18.77 4.56 -3.83
N GLY A 73 -19.16 4.26 -2.58
CA GLY A 73 -19.58 2.92 -2.18
C GLY A 73 -18.43 1.97 -1.80
N ARG A 74 -17.17 2.41 -1.86
CA ARG A 74 -16.04 1.60 -1.37
C ARG A 74 -16.12 1.39 0.14
N THR A 75 -15.95 0.12 0.54
CA THR A 75 -16.07 -0.30 1.94
C THR A 75 -14.76 -0.84 2.49
N ALA A 76 -14.67 -0.91 3.83
CA ALA A 76 -13.57 -1.60 4.50
C ALA A 76 -13.48 -3.10 4.12
N ALA A 77 -14.61 -3.74 3.79
CA ALA A 77 -14.62 -5.12 3.34
C ALA A 77 -13.98 -5.28 1.95
N ASP A 78 -14.16 -4.30 1.06
CA ASP A 78 -13.50 -4.26 -0.24
C ASP A 78 -12.00 -4.08 -0.06
N ALA A 79 -11.58 -3.13 0.78
CA ALA A 79 -10.16 -2.93 1.09
C ALA A 79 -9.52 -4.21 1.64
N ALA A 80 -10.18 -4.88 2.58
CA ALA A 80 -9.73 -6.16 3.12
C ALA A 80 -9.64 -7.27 2.06
N ARG A 81 -10.54 -7.28 1.07
CA ARG A 81 -10.50 -8.23 -0.05
C ARG A 81 -9.29 -7.96 -0.96
N VAL A 82 -9.02 -6.71 -1.29
CA VAL A 82 -7.86 -6.33 -2.10
C VAL A 82 -6.56 -6.72 -1.37
N PHE A 83 -6.44 -6.42 -0.08
CA PHE A 83 -5.26 -6.84 0.71
C PHE A 83 -5.03 -8.35 0.68
N ARG A 84 -6.08 -9.15 0.88
CA ARG A 84 -5.98 -10.61 0.79
C ARG A 84 -5.60 -11.09 -0.60
N THR A 85 -6.03 -10.38 -1.64
CA THR A 85 -5.71 -10.72 -3.03
C THR A 85 -4.25 -10.43 -3.32
N ALA A 86 -3.77 -9.23 -2.97
CA ALA A 86 -2.36 -8.84 -3.09
C ALA A 86 -1.45 -9.81 -2.33
N ALA A 87 -1.78 -10.14 -1.09
CA ALA A 87 -0.99 -11.07 -0.27
C ALA A 87 -0.94 -12.50 -0.84
N ARG A 88 -1.98 -12.94 -1.56
CA ARG A 88 -1.99 -14.25 -2.22
C ARG A 88 -1.19 -14.24 -3.51
N ALA A 89 -1.29 -13.17 -4.30
CA ALA A 89 -0.50 -13.01 -5.51
C ALA A 89 1.00 -13.03 -5.17
N GLU A 90 1.41 -12.27 -4.16
CA GLU A 90 2.80 -12.26 -3.68
C GLU A 90 3.26 -13.65 -3.23
N ARG A 91 2.45 -14.36 -2.44
CA ARG A 91 2.77 -15.72 -1.99
C ARG A 91 2.82 -16.77 -3.10
N ALA A 92 2.27 -16.50 -4.29
CA ALA A 92 2.34 -17.42 -5.42
C ALA A 92 3.63 -17.24 -6.22
N LEU A 93 4.37 -16.14 -6.01
CA LEU A 93 5.61 -15.83 -6.70
C LEU A 93 6.86 -16.38 -5.97
N PHE A 94 6.70 -16.90 -4.75
CA PHE A 94 7.75 -17.42 -3.87
C PHE A 94 7.35 -18.77 -3.26
#